data_AF-A0A1Z2KVA7-F1
#
_entry.id   AF-A0A1Z2KVA7-F1
#
_cell.length_a   1.000
_cell.length_b   1.000
_cell.length_c   1.000
_cell.angle_alpha   90.00
_cell.angle_beta   90.00
_cell.angle_gamma   90.00
#
_symmetry.space_group_name_H-M   'P 1'
#
loop_
_entity.id
_entity.type
_entity.pdbx_description
1 polymer ?
#
loop_
_entity_poly.entity_id
_entity_poly.type
_entity_poly.pdbx_seq_one_letter_code
_entity_poly.pdbx_strand_id
1 'polypeptide(L)'
;MAFHAILRATALLTPTLATSRQTLTDITTIWRLHPLWRDLIEAAPHVAFTTPRPRLLEILNPPLPYHLLAYRKIIETHDAILALHPHTPPGAPGLTDAPAEGACLHAAPAGTPSGAGTGDSCTECAALALARALAHARRAKLAGLPPTTRPEAPHPTPPTTLTAETHFLLALARHYRSRARAETGVQDAGATARPTGREGPGHLNRLCPRPNRKG
;
A
#
# COMPACT_ATOMS: atom_id res chain seq x y z
N MET A 1 -32.11 44.51 -14.73
CA MET A 1 -31.36 43.95 -15.88
C MET A 1 -30.05 43.26 -15.48
N ALA A 2 -29.24 43.77 -14.55
CA ALA A 2 -27.95 43.16 -14.17
C ALA A 2 -28.04 41.78 -13.47
N PHE A 3 -29.07 41.53 -12.66
CA PHE A 3 -29.25 40.26 -11.94
C PHE A 3 -29.43 39.04 -12.86
N HIS A 4 -30.19 39.20 -13.95
CA HIS A 4 -30.35 38.15 -14.96
C HIS A 4 -29.06 37.82 -15.72
N ALA A 5 -28.21 38.82 -15.97
CA ALA A 5 -26.92 38.62 -16.60
C ALA A 5 -25.95 37.86 -15.66
N ILE A 6 -25.96 38.19 -14.37
CA ILE A 6 -25.17 37.48 -13.34
C ILE A 6 -25.64 36.02 -13.22
N LEU A 7 -26.96 35.77 -13.12
CA LEU A 7 -27.51 34.41 -13.05
C LEU A 7 -27.18 33.56 -14.28
N ARG A 8 -27.21 34.16 -15.49
CA ARG A 8 -26.80 33.45 -16.72
C ARG A 8 -25.30 33.17 -16.72
N ALA A 9 -24.48 34.12 -16.29
CA ALA A 9 -23.04 33.91 -16.18
C ALA A 9 -22.71 32.79 -15.19
N THR A 10 -23.31 32.76 -13.99
CA THR A 10 -23.12 31.66 -13.04
C THR A 10 -23.66 30.33 -13.55
N ALA A 11 -24.80 30.30 -14.25
CA ALA A 11 -25.31 29.08 -14.87
C ALA A 11 -24.35 28.51 -15.92
N LEU A 12 -23.70 29.36 -16.72
CA LEU A 12 -22.70 28.96 -17.71
C LEU A 12 -21.35 28.55 -17.08
N LEU A 13 -20.99 29.10 -15.93
CA LEU A 13 -19.75 28.78 -15.18
C LEU A 13 -19.86 27.52 -14.33
N THR A 14 -21.07 27.12 -13.94
CA THR A 14 -21.29 25.92 -13.10
C THR A 14 -20.70 24.64 -13.71
N PRO A 15 -20.96 24.28 -14.99
CA PRO A 15 -20.43 23.05 -15.55
C PRO A 15 -18.90 23.07 -15.67
N THR A 16 -18.30 24.22 -16.00
CA THR A 16 -16.84 24.34 -16.13
C THR A 16 -16.14 24.23 -14.78
N LEU A 17 -16.72 24.79 -13.72
CA LEU A 17 -16.25 24.62 -12.34
C LEU A 17 -16.38 23.16 -11.87
N ALA A 18 -17.47 22.47 -12.20
CA ALA A 18 -17.63 21.06 -11.86
C ALA A 18 -16.60 20.17 -12.58
N THR A 19 -16.42 20.34 -13.89
CA THR A 19 -15.46 19.55 -14.68
C THR A 19 -14.01 19.82 -14.27
N SER A 20 -13.66 21.06 -13.96
CA SER A 20 -12.31 21.39 -13.46
C SER A 20 -12.03 20.77 -12.09
N ARG A 21 -13.01 20.82 -11.17
CA ARG A 21 -12.92 20.12 -9.87
C ARG A 21 -12.76 18.62 -10.05
N GLN A 22 -13.53 18.01 -10.93
CA GLN A 22 -13.42 16.57 -11.20
C GLN A 22 -12.05 16.21 -11.77
N THR A 23 -11.56 16.97 -12.75
CA THR A 23 -10.24 16.77 -13.35
C THR A 23 -9.13 16.88 -12.30
N LEU A 24 -9.23 17.85 -11.39
CA LEU A 24 -8.27 17.98 -10.30
C LEU A 24 -8.33 16.78 -9.36
N THR A 25 -9.51 16.29 -9.02
CA THR A 25 -9.69 15.07 -8.22
C THR A 25 -9.04 13.86 -8.89
N ASP A 26 -9.25 13.66 -10.19
CA ASP A 26 -8.65 12.56 -10.96
C ASP A 26 -7.12 12.65 -10.97
N ILE A 27 -6.58 13.84 -11.24
CA ILE A 27 -5.13 14.09 -11.22
C ILE A 27 -4.55 13.80 -9.83
N THR A 28 -5.20 14.28 -8.76
CA THR A 28 -4.71 14.05 -7.39
C THR A 28 -4.76 12.56 -7.03
N THR A 29 -5.78 11.82 -7.48
CA THR A 29 -5.88 10.37 -7.29
C THR A 29 -4.75 9.66 -8.01
N ILE A 30 -4.53 9.95 -9.30
CA ILE A 30 -3.42 9.39 -10.10
C ILE A 30 -2.09 9.63 -9.40
N TRP A 31 -1.85 10.87 -8.95
CA TRP A 31 -0.60 11.27 -8.32
C TRP A 31 -0.37 10.56 -6.97
N ARG A 32 -1.41 10.51 -6.12
CA ARG A 32 -1.31 9.93 -4.78
C ARG A 32 -1.18 8.41 -4.82
N LEU A 33 -1.84 7.75 -5.78
CA LEU A 33 -1.87 6.31 -5.93
C LEU A 33 -0.64 5.76 -6.67
N HIS A 34 -0.05 6.53 -7.59
CA HIS A 34 1.08 6.08 -8.41
C HIS A 34 2.24 5.39 -7.63
N PRO A 35 2.73 5.88 -6.48
CA PRO A 35 3.79 5.17 -5.75
C PRO A 35 3.41 3.73 -5.38
N LEU A 36 2.22 3.55 -4.79
CA LEU A 36 1.72 2.24 -4.43
C LEU A 36 1.58 1.38 -5.68
N TRP A 37 0.87 1.88 -6.69
CA TRP A 37 0.66 1.20 -7.97
C TRP A 37 1.98 0.71 -8.58
N ARG A 38 2.97 1.59 -8.72
CA ARG A 38 4.27 1.25 -9.32
C ARG A 38 4.96 0.12 -8.56
N ASP A 39 5.00 0.20 -7.24
CA ASP A 39 5.68 -0.79 -6.40
C ASP A 39 4.97 -2.16 -6.47
N LEU A 40 3.63 -2.17 -6.62
CA LEU A 40 2.86 -3.41 -6.81
C LEU A 40 3.04 -4.00 -8.22
N ILE A 41 2.99 -3.16 -9.27
CA ILE A 41 3.21 -3.57 -10.66
C ILE A 41 4.62 -4.14 -10.86
N GLU A 42 5.63 -3.63 -10.17
CA GLU A 42 6.98 -4.19 -10.20
C GLU A 42 7.00 -5.66 -9.74
N ALA A 43 6.19 -6.01 -8.74
CA ALA A 43 6.08 -7.39 -8.25
C ALA A 43 5.07 -8.24 -9.02
N ALA A 44 4.12 -7.62 -9.72
CA ALA A 44 3.11 -8.30 -10.53
C ALA A 44 3.01 -7.67 -11.93
N PRO A 45 4.05 -7.76 -12.77
CA PRO A 45 4.08 -7.04 -14.05
C PRO A 45 3.02 -7.52 -15.04
N HIS A 46 2.49 -8.73 -14.87
CA HIS A 46 1.44 -9.32 -15.72
C HIS A 46 0.07 -8.66 -15.55
N VAL A 47 -0.17 -7.90 -14.47
CA VAL A 47 -1.45 -7.19 -14.26
C VAL A 47 -1.46 -5.79 -14.89
N ALA A 48 -0.31 -5.30 -15.36
CA ALA A 48 -0.22 -3.98 -15.98
C ALA A 48 -0.76 -4.02 -17.41
N PHE A 49 -1.77 -3.20 -17.71
CA PHE A 49 -2.27 -3.04 -19.08
C PHE A 49 -1.42 -2.08 -19.92
N THR A 50 -0.54 -1.29 -19.28
CA THR A 50 0.34 -0.34 -19.98
C THR A 50 1.73 -0.27 -19.39
N THR A 51 2.69 0.12 -20.22
CA THR A 51 4.08 0.37 -19.80
C THR A 51 4.13 1.48 -18.75
N PRO A 52 4.75 1.25 -17.59
CA PRO A 52 4.90 2.28 -16.55
C PRO A 52 5.61 3.53 -17.08
N ARG A 53 4.98 4.70 -16.92
CA ARG A 53 5.55 6.00 -17.28
C ARG A 53 5.84 6.81 -16.02
N PRO A 54 6.81 7.74 -16.03
CA PRO A 54 7.04 8.60 -14.89
C PRO A 54 5.82 9.51 -14.62
N ARG A 55 5.50 9.73 -13.35
CA ARG A 55 4.30 10.48 -12.89
C ARG A 55 4.06 11.80 -13.62
N LEU A 56 5.11 12.60 -13.75
CA LEU A 56 5.02 13.92 -14.37
C LEU A 56 4.64 13.81 -15.85
N LEU A 57 5.17 12.80 -16.56
CA LEU A 57 4.86 12.58 -17.97
C LEU A 57 3.41 12.12 -18.15
N GLU A 58 2.90 11.29 -17.24
CA GLU A 58 1.49 10.85 -17.27
C GLU A 58 0.52 12.02 -17.05
N ILE A 59 0.91 13.04 -16.27
CA ILE A 59 0.07 14.22 -16.05
C ILE A 59 0.22 15.24 -17.17
N LEU A 60 1.44 15.54 -17.60
CA LEU A 60 1.68 16.58 -18.61
C LEU A 60 1.29 16.12 -20.02
N ASN A 61 1.39 14.82 -20.30
CA ASN A 61 1.03 14.23 -21.59
C ASN A 61 0.25 12.92 -21.38
N PRO A 62 -1.00 13.02 -20.91
CA PRO A 62 -1.81 11.85 -20.58
C PRO A 62 -2.18 11.10 -21.88
N PRO A 63 -1.94 9.78 -21.98
CA PRO A 63 -2.31 9.02 -23.18
C PRO A 63 -3.84 8.81 -23.31
N LEU A 64 -4.59 9.09 -22.23
CA LEU A 64 -6.03 8.92 -22.09
C LEU A 64 -6.59 10.06 -21.24
N PRO A 65 -7.89 10.38 -21.33
CA PRO A 65 -8.55 11.29 -20.38
C PRO A 65 -8.27 10.91 -18.91
N TYR A 66 -8.07 11.91 -18.03
CA TYR A 66 -7.66 11.69 -16.63
C TYR A 66 -8.59 10.73 -15.86
N HIS A 67 -9.91 10.83 -16.05
CA HIS A 67 -10.86 9.94 -15.39
C HIS A 67 -10.62 8.45 -15.76
N LEU A 68 -10.28 8.15 -17.02
CA LEU A 68 -9.95 6.79 -17.45
C LEU A 68 -8.59 6.33 -16.91
N LEU A 69 -7.61 7.23 -16.81
CA LEU A 69 -6.32 6.92 -16.19
C LEU A 69 -6.48 6.63 -14.69
N ALA A 70 -7.28 7.42 -13.98
CA ALA A 70 -7.60 7.19 -12.58
C ALA A 70 -8.29 5.84 -12.40
N TYR A 71 -9.33 5.57 -13.18
CA TYR A 71 -10.04 4.30 -13.17
C TYR A 71 -9.12 3.10 -13.46
N ARG A 72 -8.28 3.19 -14.51
CA ARG A 72 -7.32 2.13 -14.85
C ARG A 72 -6.37 1.84 -13.70
N LYS A 73 -5.82 2.87 -13.05
CA LYS A 73 -4.91 2.67 -11.92
C LYS A 73 -5.58 2.02 -10.73
N ILE A 74 -6.86 2.31 -10.49
CA ILE A 74 -7.65 1.67 -9.44
C ILE A 74 -7.76 0.16 -9.71
N ILE A 75 -8.19 -0.23 -10.92
CA ILE A 75 -8.34 -1.65 -11.27
C ILE A 75 -7.00 -2.39 -11.29
N GLU A 76 -5.93 -1.80 -11.84
CA GLU A 76 -4.60 -2.41 -11.86
C GLU A 76 -4.02 -2.55 -10.45
N THR A 77 -4.31 -1.60 -9.55
CA THR A 77 -3.92 -1.71 -8.14
C THR A 77 -4.67 -2.86 -7.47
N HIS A 78 -5.98 -2.97 -7.70
CA HIS A 78 -6.81 -4.05 -7.18
C HIS A 78 -6.34 -5.42 -7.68
N ASP A 79 -6.11 -5.56 -8.99
CA ASP A 79 -5.62 -6.80 -9.60
C ASP A 79 -4.22 -7.16 -9.08
N ALA A 80 -3.34 -6.18 -8.87
CA ALA A 80 -2.03 -6.42 -8.26
C ALA A 80 -2.14 -6.89 -6.79
N ILE A 81 -3.11 -6.35 -6.03
CA ILE A 81 -3.40 -6.82 -4.66
C ILE A 81 -3.83 -8.28 -4.69
N LEU A 82 -4.74 -8.65 -5.60
CA LEU A 82 -5.18 -10.04 -5.78
C LEU A 82 -4.01 -10.96 -6.19
N ALA A 83 -3.17 -10.53 -7.14
CA ALA A 83 -2.01 -11.27 -7.61
C ALA A 83 -0.89 -11.41 -6.55
N LEU A 84 -0.93 -10.61 -5.48
CA LEU A 84 0.00 -10.68 -4.36
C LEU A 84 -0.58 -11.43 -3.15
N HIS A 85 -1.89 -11.65 -3.09
CA HIS A 85 -2.55 -12.36 -2.00
C HIS A 85 -1.91 -13.71 -1.64
N PRO A 86 -1.50 -14.57 -2.60
CA PRO A 86 -0.85 -15.84 -2.27
C PRO A 86 0.50 -15.72 -1.55
N HIS A 87 1.14 -14.55 -1.57
CA HIS A 87 2.43 -14.30 -0.89
C HIS A 87 2.26 -13.62 0.48
N THR A 88 1.03 -13.40 0.93
CA THR A 88 0.76 -12.81 2.25
C THR A 88 0.98 -13.83 3.37
N PRO A 89 1.48 -13.42 4.55
CA PRO A 89 1.71 -14.36 5.64
C PRO A 89 0.37 -14.90 6.17
N PRO A 90 0.31 -16.17 6.59
CA PRO A 90 -0.90 -16.75 7.18
C PRO A 90 -1.30 -15.99 8.45
N GLY A 91 -2.57 -15.60 8.55
CA GLY A 91 -3.07 -14.80 9.67
C GLY A 91 -2.76 -13.31 9.60
N ALA A 92 -2.29 -12.80 8.45
CA ALA A 92 -2.21 -11.35 8.24
C ALA A 92 -3.63 -10.75 8.19
N PRO A 93 -4.02 -9.90 9.16
CA PRO A 93 -5.29 -9.20 9.08
C PRO A 93 -5.29 -8.31 7.83
N GLY A 94 -6.34 -8.37 7.02
CA GLY A 94 -6.54 -7.44 5.89
C GLY A 94 -6.84 -8.03 4.51
N LEU A 95 -6.66 -9.35 4.26
CA LEU A 95 -7.09 -9.97 2.99
C LEU A 95 -8.13 -11.08 3.12
N THR A 96 -8.31 -11.66 4.30
CA THR A 96 -9.22 -12.82 4.49
C THR A 96 -10.17 -12.68 5.64
N ASP A 97 -9.96 -11.69 6.49
CA ASP A 97 -10.97 -11.25 7.42
C ASP A 97 -11.69 -10.12 6.70
N ALA A 98 -12.63 -10.49 5.84
CA ALA A 98 -13.69 -9.57 5.49
C ALA A 98 -14.23 -8.98 6.81
N PRO A 99 -14.58 -7.69 6.89
CA PRO A 99 -15.48 -7.25 7.92
C PRO A 99 -16.83 -7.89 7.60
N ALA A 100 -16.99 -9.17 7.93
CA ALA A 100 -18.27 -9.66 8.37
C ALA A 100 -18.65 -8.70 9.51
N GLU A 101 -19.72 -7.95 9.27
CA GLU A 101 -20.41 -7.05 10.20
C GLU A 101 -20.12 -7.42 11.66
N GLY A 102 -19.06 -6.86 12.28
CA GLY A 102 -18.69 -7.24 13.65
C GLY A 102 -17.20 -7.26 14.03
N ALA A 103 -16.24 -7.26 13.10
CA ALA A 103 -14.81 -7.38 13.46
C ALA A 103 -14.13 -6.05 13.87
N CYS A 104 -14.86 -5.15 14.54
CA CYS A 104 -14.29 -4.07 15.35
C CYS A 104 -14.16 -4.49 16.82
N LEU A 105 -13.80 -5.75 17.10
CA LEU A 105 -13.37 -6.12 18.45
C LEU A 105 -11.87 -5.82 18.55
N HIS A 106 -11.47 -5.15 19.64
CA HIS A 106 -10.10 -4.71 19.97
C HIS A 106 -9.74 -3.25 19.60
N ALA A 107 -10.63 -2.29 19.87
CA ALA A 107 -10.21 -0.93 20.21
C ALA A 107 -11.27 -0.15 21.02
N ALA A 108 -11.62 -0.61 22.22
CA ALA A 108 -12.16 0.27 23.26
C ALA A 108 -12.02 -0.39 24.65
N PRO A 109 -11.29 0.20 25.62
CA PRO A 109 -11.62 -0.05 27.02
C PRO A 109 -13.01 0.53 27.28
N ALA A 110 -13.86 -0.25 27.93
CA ALA A 110 -15.27 0.05 28.15
C ALA A 110 -15.49 1.44 28.77
N GLY A 111 -16.40 2.20 28.16
CA GLY A 111 -17.05 3.36 28.79
C GLY A 111 -16.87 4.68 28.05
N THR A 112 -17.58 4.87 26.95
CA THR A 112 -18.11 6.20 26.55
C THR A 112 -19.14 6.01 25.42
N PRO A 113 -20.39 6.49 25.58
CA PRO A 113 -21.33 6.55 24.47
C PRO A 113 -21.11 7.87 23.71
N SER A 114 -20.75 7.81 22.43
CA SER A 114 -20.94 8.95 21.53
C SER A 114 -21.11 8.48 20.09
N GLY A 115 -22.20 8.93 19.48
CA GLY A 115 -22.63 8.57 18.14
C GLY A 115 -21.79 9.20 17.02
N ALA A 116 -22.00 8.68 15.82
CA ALA A 116 -21.50 9.20 14.54
C ALA A 116 -19.96 9.31 14.39
N GLY A 117 -19.27 8.17 14.31
CA GLY A 117 -17.84 8.16 13.96
C GLY A 117 -17.18 6.81 13.67
N THR A 118 -17.93 5.72 13.59
CA THR A 118 -17.37 4.36 13.64
C THR A 118 -16.98 3.75 12.29
N GLY A 119 -17.36 4.37 11.16
CA GLY A 119 -17.08 3.84 9.81
C GLY A 119 -15.67 4.12 9.29
N ASP A 120 -15.15 5.33 9.55
CA ASP A 120 -13.87 5.77 8.99
C ASP A 120 -12.67 5.10 9.70
N SER A 121 -12.77 4.84 11.00
CA SER A 121 -11.73 4.17 11.77
C SER A 121 -11.55 2.70 11.38
N CYS A 122 -12.64 2.00 11.06
CA CYS A 122 -12.60 0.63 10.55
C CYS A 122 -11.89 0.55 9.19
N THR A 123 -12.22 1.47 8.29
CA THR A 123 -11.63 1.57 6.94
C THR A 123 -10.12 1.84 7.01
N GLU A 124 -9.70 2.77 7.86
CA GLU A 124 -8.28 3.09 8.07
C GLU A 124 -7.49 1.92 8.68
N CYS A 125 -8.06 1.22 9.66
CA CYS A 125 -7.45 0.02 10.25
C CYS A 125 -7.29 -1.10 9.22
N ALA A 126 -8.33 -1.37 8.41
CA ALA A 126 -8.27 -2.35 7.34
C ALA A 126 -7.20 -1.98 6.29
N ALA A 127 -7.16 -0.71 5.88
CA ALA A 127 -6.16 -0.20 4.95
C ALA A 127 -4.72 -0.33 5.50
N LEU A 128 -4.51 -0.06 6.79
CA LEU A 128 -3.21 -0.24 7.44
C LEU A 128 -2.81 -1.72 7.51
N ALA A 129 -3.75 -2.60 7.86
CA ALA A 129 -3.51 -4.04 7.95
C ALA A 129 -3.12 -4.62 6.58
N LEU A 130 -3.89 -4.27 5.54
CA LEU A 130 -3.60 -4.60 4.14
C LEU A 130 -2.26 -4.02 3.67
N ALA A 131 -1.90 -2.78 4.04
CA ALA A 131 -0.61 -2.18 3.69
C ALA A 131 0.57 -3.02 4.21
N ARG A 132 0.46 -3.52 5.45
CA ARG A 132 1.49 -4.39 6.06
C ARG A 132 1.58 -5.73 5.35
N ALA A 133 0.44 -6.34 5.05
CA ALA A 133 0.36 -7.61 4.33
C ALA A 133 1.00 -7.48 2.92
N LEU A 134 0.66 -6.43 2.17
CA LEU A 134 1.22 -6.17 0.84
C LEU A 134 2.72 -5.89 0.86
N ALA A 135 3.22 -5.15 1.85
CA ALA A 135 4.67 -4.92 1.99
C ALA A 135 5.44 -6.22 2.25
N HIS A 136 4.84 -7.17 2.99
CA HIS A 136 5.43 -8.50 3.16
C HIS A 136 5.32 -9.33 1.88
N ALA A 137 4.13 -9.40 1.28
CA ALA A 137 3.88 -10.16 0.06
C ALA A 137 4.77 -9.72 -1.11
N ARG A 138 4.92 -8.41 -1.30
CA ARG A 138 5.84 -7.85 -2.30
C ARG A 138 7.27 -8.32 -2.08
N ARG A 139 7.79 -8.23 -0.84
CA ARG A 139 9.14 -8.68 -0.52
C ARG A 139 9.32 -10.18 -0.73
N ALA A 140 8.36 -10.99 -0.30
CA ALA A 140 8.38 -12.43 -0.49
C ALA A 140 8.41 -12.80 -1.99
N LYS A 141 7.55 -12.17 -2.79
CA LYS A 141 7.49 -12.39 -4.24
C LYS A 141 8.77 -11.95 -4.96
N LEU A 142 9.30 -10.77 -4.64
CA LEU A 142 10.56 -10.28 -5.21
C LEU A 142 11.78 -11.10 -4.76
N ALA A 143 11.72 -11.73 -3.59
CA ALA A 143 12.74 -12.69 -3.15
C ALA A 143 12.60 -14.08 -3.81
N GLY A 144 11.62 -14.28 -4.69
CA GLY A 144 11.38 -15.54 -5.37
C GLY A 144 10.77 -16.62 -4.48
N LEU A 145 10.19 -16.26 -3.33
CA LEU A 145 9.51 -17.24 -2.47
C LEU A 145 8.24 -17.77 -3.16
N PRO A 146 7.99 -19.09 -3.09
CA PRO A 146 6.82 -19.67 -3.73
C PRO A 146 5.52 -19.12 -3.11
N PRO A 147 4.42 -19.05 -3.89
CA PRO A 147 3.10 -18.76 -3.36
C PRO A 147 2.73 -19.74 -2.24
N THR A 148 2.11 -19.24 -1.18
CA THR A 148 1.51 -20.11 -0.16
C THR A 148 0.21 -20.65 -0.73
N THR A 149 0.08 -21.98 -0.81
CA THR A 149 -1.17 -22.64 -1.19
C THR A 149 -2.23 -22.33 -0.14
N ARG A 150 -3.16 -21.45 -0.48
CA ARG A 150 -4.30 -21.09 0.36
C ARG A 150 -5.58 -21.62 -0.28
N PRO A 151 -6.51 -22.21 0.49
CA PRO A 151 -7.89 -22.33 0.04
C PRO A 151 -8.39 -20.92 -0.32
N GLU A 152 -9.06 -20.78 -1.45
CA GLU A 152 -9.62 -19.51 -1.91
C GLU A 152 -10.61 -18.99 -0.85
N ALA A 153 -10.09 -18.17 0.07
CA ALA A 153 -10.91 -17.55 1.09
C ALA A 153 -11.77 -16.48 0.42
N PRO A 154 -13.02 -16.27 0.88
CA PRO A 154 -13.86 -15.20 0.38
C PRO A 154 -13.09 -13.88 0.43
N HIS A 155 -12.84 -13.30 -0.74
CA HIS A 155 -12.17 -12.02 -0.83
C HIS A 155 -13.02 -10.95 -0.14
N PRO A 156 -12.40 -9.95 0.51
CA PRO A 156 -13.13 -8.81 1.04
C PRO A 156 -13.96 -8.26 -0.11
N THR A 157 -15.28 -8.20 0.10
CA THR A 157 -16.20 -7.67 -0.89
C THR A 157 -15.71 -6.28 -1.26
N PRO A 158 -15.47 -6.02 -2.55
CA PRO A 158 -15.04 -4.70 -2.96
C PRO A 158 -16.09 -3.70 -2.45
N PRO A 159 -15.68 -2.53 -1.95
CA PRO A 159 -16.62 -1.49 -1.59
C PRO A 159 -17.56 -1.27 -2.77
N THR A 160 -18.85 -1.18 -2.46
CA THR A 160 -19.95 -1.25 -3.45
C THR A 160 -19.96 -0.09 -4.45
N THR A 161 -19.08 0.89 -4.28
CA THR A 161 -18.93 2.06 -5.15
C THR A 161 -17.46 2.33 -5.47
N LEU A 162 -17.20 2.81 -6.69
CA LEU A 162 -15.87 3.24 -7.12
C LEU A 162 -15.30 4.36 -6.23
N THR A 163 -16.15 5.23 -5.70
CA THR A 163 -15.75 6.29 -4.77
C THR A 163 -15.21 5.70 -3.47
N ALA A 164 -15.91 4.75 -2.86
CA ALA A 164 -15.44 4.08 -1.65
C ALA A 164 -14.16 3.28 -1.89
N GLU A 165 -14.03 2.59 -3.04
CA GLU A 165 -12.77 1.94 -3.45
C GLU A 165 -11.63 2.94 -3.55
N THR A 166 -11.86 4.08 -4.20
CA THR A 166 -10.86 5.14 -4.34
C THR A 166 -10.39 5.65 -2.97
N HIS A 167 -11.32 5.90 -2.05
CA HIS A 167 -10.98 6.34 -0.69
C HIS A 167 -10.16 5.29 0.08
N PHE A 168 -10.56 4.01 0.00
CA PHE A 168 -9.84 2.90 0.61
C PHE A 168 -8.41 2.76 0.05
N LEU A 169 -8.25 2.77 -1.27
CA LEU A 169 -6.93 2.69 -1.92
C LEU A 169 -6.04 3.90 -1.61
N LEU A 170 -6.63 5.10 -1.45
CA LEU A 170 -5.88 6.28 -1.01
C LEU A 170 -5.45 6.19 0.46
N ALA A 171 -6.26 5.59 1.34
CA ALA A 171 -5.86 5.28 2.73
C ALA A 171 -4.73 4.23 2.74
N LEU A 172 -4.88 3.16 1.96
CA LEU A 172 -3.89 2.11 1.78
C LEU A 172 -2.55 2.69 1.31
N ALA A 173 -2.56 3.53 0.27
CA ALA A 173 -1.37 4.17 -0.28
C ALA A 173 -0.69 5.13 0.72
N ARG A 174 -1.44 5.74 1.64
CA ARG A 174 -0.85 6.54 2.74
C ARG A 174 -0.10 5.64 3.73
N HIS A 175 -0.75 4.59 4.24
CA HIS A 175 -0.14 3.66 5.21
C HIS A 175 1.03 2.87 4.63
N TYR A 176 0.96 2.49 3.36
CA TYR A 176 2.05 1.82 2.66
C TYR A 176 3.30 2.69 2.59
N ARG A 177 3.16 3.98 2.24
CA ARG A 177 4.27 4.92 2.16
C ARG A 177 4.86 5.31 3.50
N SER A 178 4.02 5.49 4.54
CA SER A 178 4.53 5.81 5.88
C SER A 178 5.44 4.68 6.37
N ARG A 179 5.06 3.43 6.09
CA ARG A 179 5.88 2.25 6.38
C ARG A 179 7.18 2.22 5.56
N ALA A 180 7.10 2.38 4.24
CA ALA A 180 8.30 2.36 3.39
C ALA A 180 9.33 3.40 3.86
N ARG A 181 8.90 4.60 4.25
CA ARG A 181 9.77 5.63 4.83
C ARG A 181 10.36 5.23 6.18
N ALA A 182 9.57 4.60 7.05
CA ALA A 182 10.05 4.12 8.34
C ALA A 182 11.12 3.03 8.19
N GLU A 183 10.96 2.11 7.23
CA GLU A 183 11.94 1.07 6.95
C GLU A 183 13.27 1.64 6.45
N THR A 184 13.24 2.64 5.55
CA THR A 184 14.46 3.34 5.10
C THR A 184 15.16 4.08 6.24
N GLY A 185 14.41 4.77 7.10
CA GLY A 185 15.00 5.51 8.24
C GLY A 185 15.64 4.62 9.31
N VAL A 186 15.12 3.40 9.53
CA VAL A 186 15.73 2.41 10.44
C VAL A 186 17.03 1.84 9.88
N GLN A 187 17.13 1.68 8.55
CA GLN A 187 18.35 1.20 7.88
C GLN A 187 19.51 2.21 7.97
N ASP A 188 19.24 3.51 7.82
CA ASP A 188 20.28 4.56 7.95
C ASP A 188 20.81 4.70 9.39
N ALA A 189 19.97 4.46 10.40
CA ALA A 189 20.38 4.46 11.80
C ALA A 189 21.21 3.22 12.18
N GLY A 190 20.96 2.06 11.56
CA GLY A 190 21.75 0.83 11.75
C GLY A 190 23.12 0.86 11.07
N ALA A 191 23.27 1.62 9.99
CA ALA A 191 24.51 1.72 9.22
C ALA A 191 25.59 2.61 9.89
N THR A 192 25.25 3.42 10.90
CA THR A 192 26.20 4.26 11.63
C THR A 192 26.78 3.61 12.88
N ALA A 193 26.30 2.43 13.30
CA ALA A 193 26.90 1.66 14.39
C ALA A 193 28.05 0.77 13.89
N ARG A 194 29.18 1.39 13.52
CA ARG A 194 30.43 0.69 13.24
C ARG A 194 31.05 0.21 14.56
N PRO A 195 31.30 -1.10 14.77
CA PRO A 195 32.03 -1.57 15.92
C PRO A 195 33.50 -1.17 15.77
N THR A 196 34.01 -0.36 16.69
CA THR A 196 35.44 -0.20 16.89
C THR A 196 36.00 -1.55 17.35
N GLY A 197 36.60 -2.30 16.42
CA GLY A 197 37.56 -3.36 16.76
C GLY A 197 38.70 -2.76 17.57
N ARG A 198 39.07 -3.35 18.71
CA ARG A 198 39.93 -4.54 18.87
C ARG A 198 41.38 -4.25 18.51
N GLU A 199 42.22 -4.09 19.52
CA GLU A 199 43.60 -4.59 19.51
C GLU A 199 43.96 -5.18 20.88
N GLY A 200 44.34 -6.45 20.88
CA GLY A 200 44.96 -7.15 21.98
C GLY A 200 45.77 -8.30 21.37
N PRO A 201 47.11 -8.24 21.39
CA PRO A 201 47.96 -9.28 20.83
C PRO A 201 48.37 -10.26 21.93
N GLY A 202 48.52 -11.54 21.59
CA GLY A 202 49.11 -12.49 22.54
C GLY A 202 48.87 -13.96 22.21
N HIS A 203 49.31 -14.37 21.03
CA HIS A 203 49.55 -15.76 20.66
C HIS A 203 50.40 -16.46 21.73
N LEU A 204 50.03 -17.66 22.21
CA LEU A 204 50.95 -18.73 22.62
C LEU A 204 50.21 -20.06 22.91
N ASN A 205 50.35 -20.99 21.96
CA ASN A 205 50.68 -22.42 22.11
C ASN A 205 50.27 -23.21 23.38
N ARG A 206 49.55 -24.32 23.17
CA ARG A 206 49.72 -25.63 23.84
C ARG A 206 48.91 -26.70 23.08
N LEU A 207 49.57 -27.56 22.32
CA LEU A 207 49.98 -28.93 22.69
C LEU A 207 48.81 -29.89 22.93
N CYS A 208 48.43 -30.65 21.88
CA CYS A 208 47.66 -31.90 22.01
C CYS A 208 48.63 -33.09 22.04
N PRO A 209 48.45 -34.09 22.93
CA PRO A 209 49.25 -35.30 22.92
C PRO A 209 48.67 -36.36 21.96
N ARG A 210 49.55 -37.07 21.26
CA ARG A 210 49.26 -38.31 20.50
C ARG A 210 49.04 -39.47 21.48
N PRO A 211 48.02 -40.34 21.29
CA PRO A 211 47.98 -41.63 21.94
C PRO A 211 48.78 -42.69 21.16
N ASN A 212 49.50 -43.47 21.95
CA ASN A 212 50.32 -44.62 21.65
C ASN A 212 49.45 -45.84 21.26
N ARG A 213 49.80 -46.61 20.24
CA ARG A 213 49.20 -47.93 19.97
C ARG A 213 50.31 -48.95 19.75
N LYS A 214 50.51 -49.80 20.77
CA LYS A 214 51.15 -51.12 20.68
C LYS A 214 50.07 -52.15 20.35
N GLY A 215 50.47 -53.20 19.62
CA GLY A 215 49.65 -54.37 19.26
C GLY A 215 50.06 -54.87 17.90
#